data_AF-A0A0M2SWP3-F1
#
_entry.id   AF-A0A0M2SWP3-F1
#
_cell.length_a   1.000
_cell.length_b   1.000
_cell.length_c   1.000
_cell.angle_alpha   90.00
_cell.angle_beta   90.00
_cell.angle_gamma   90.00
#
_symmetry.space_group_name_H-M   'P 1'
#
loop_
_entity.id
_entity.type
_entity.pdbx_description
1 polymer ?
#
loop_
_entity_poly.entity_id
_entity_poly.type
_entity_poly.pdbx_seq_one_letter_code
_entity_poly.pdbx_strand_id
1 'polypeptide(L)'
;MYILVGGINYRTAPVDIREKLTFKPTEFGKAMKALQAKPSVLENIILSTCNRTEIYTVVDDIIVGQREISEFLESKYFQKGKPTVDHRHCCTPEYQSKDRRYGKCLFVQY
;
A
#
# COMPACT_ATOMS: atom_id res chain seq x y z
N MET A 1 3.27 -7.03 -19.02
CA MET A 1 2.09 -7.07 -18.13
C MET A 1 2.47 -7.92 -16.93
N TYR A 2 2.35 -7.35 -15.73
CA TYR A 2 2.83 -7.94 -14.49
C TYR A 2 1.76 -7.81 -13.41
N ILE A 3 1.71 -8.75 -12.48
CA ILE A 3 0.86 -8.67 -11.31
C ILE A 3 1.72 -8.16 -10.16
N LEU A 4 1.30 -7.08 -9.52
CA LEU A 4 1.93 -6.56 -8.30
C LEU A 4 0.94 -6.66 -7.14
N VAL A 5 1.46 -7.08 -5.99
CA VAL A 5 0.72 -7.07 -4.73
C VAL A 5 1.40 -6.11 -3.76
N GLY A 6 0.72 -5.03 -3.41
CA GLY A 6 1.19 -4.02 -2.47
C GLY A 6 0.30 -3.95 -1.25
N GLY A 7 0.84 -4.01 -0.03
CA GLY A 7 0.00 -3.94 1.16
C GLY A 7 0.71 -4.07 2.49
N ILE A 8 -0.09 -4.23 3.54
CA ILE A 8 0.36 -4.52 4.90
C ILE A 8 -0.42 -5.69 5.50
N ASN A 9 0.22 -6.40 6.44
CA ASN A 9 -0.42 -7.47 7.20
C ASN A 9 -0.14 -7.34 8.71
N TYR A 10 -0.80 -8.18 9.51
CA TYR A 10 -0.63 -8.26 10.97
C TYR A 10 0.79 -8.60 11.44
N ARG A 11 1.65 -9.17 10.59
CA ARG A 11 3.05 -9.46 10.90
C ARG A 11 3.96 -8.25 10.68
N THR A 12 3.57 -7.35 9.77
CA THR A 12 4.39 -6.22 9.34
C THR A 12 3.94 -4.87 9.89
N ALA A 13 2.79 -4.80 10.59
CA ALA A 13 2.25 -3.55 11.12
C ALA A 13 1.51 -3.74 12.47
N PRO A 14 1.84 -2.91 13.48
CA PRO A 14 1.05 -2.74 14.71
C PRO A 14 -0.43 -2.48 14.44
N VAL A 15 -1.30 -2.78 15.43
CA VAL A 15 -2.76 -2.67 15.26
C VAL A 15 -3.21 -1.25 14.91
N ASP A 16 -2.59 -0.22 15.51
CA ASP A 16 -2.90 1.21 15.26
C ASP A 16 -2.68 1.63 13.80
N ILE A 17 -1.76 0.95 13.11
CA ILE A 17 -1.49 1.18 11.69
C ILE A 17 -2.52 0.45 10.83
N ARG A 18 -2.90 -0.78 11.21
CA ARG A 18 -3.92 -1.57 10.50
C ARG A 18 -5.30 -0.91 10.51
N GLU A 19 -5.69 -0.30 11.62
CA GLU A 19 -6.97 0.40 11.71
C GLU A 19 -7.07 1.59 10.76
N LYS A 20 -5.96 2.30 10.51
CA LYS A 20 -5.93 3.47 9.61
C LYS A 20 -6.06 3.11 8.13
N LEU A 21 -5.75 1.87 7.77
CA LEU A 21 -5.76 1.37 6.39
C LEU A 21 -6.89 0.40 6.10
N THR A 22 -7.74 0.18 7.08
CA THR A 22 -8.97 -0.55 6.85
C THR A 22 -9.87 0.32 5.99
N PHE A 23 -10.27 -0.19 4.84
CA PHE A 23 -11.19 0.51 3.94
C PHE A 23 -12.62 0.34 4.44
N LYS A 24 -13.35 1.45 4.57
CA LYS A 24 -14.80 1.37 4.79
C LYS A 24 -15.49 0.95 3.48
N PRO A 25 -16.64 0.25 3.53
CA PRO A 25 -17.40 -0.15 2.34
C PRO A 25 -17.65 1.01 1.35
N THR A 26 -17.87 2.22 1.87
CA THR A 26 -18.12 3.44 1.08
C THR A 26 -16.86 4.02 0.40
N GLU A 27 -15.67 3.59 0.79
CA GLU A 27 -14.40 4.11 0.27
C GLU A 27 -13.87 3.30 -0.92
N PHE A 28 -14.23 2.01 -1.03
CA PHE A 28 -13.70 1.11 -2.07
C PHE A 28 -13.91 1.65 -3.48
N GLY A 29 -15.11 2.11 -3.82
CA GLY A 29 -15.40 2.63 -5.16
C GLY A 29 -14.53 3.83 -5.54
N LYS A 30 -14.22 4.72 -4.59
CA LYS A 30 -13.34 5.88 -4.82
C LYS A 30 -11.88 5.45 -4.89
N ALA A 31 -11.47 4.54 -4.00
CA ALA A 31 -10.12 3.99 -3.94
C ALA A 31 -9.73 3.26 -5.23
N MET A 32 -10.58 2.35 -5.70
CA MET A 32 -10.35 1.59 -6.94
C MET A 32 -10.29 2.51 -8.16
N LYS A 33 -11.15 3.54 -8.23
CA LYS A 33 -11.08 4.55 -9.31
C LYS A 33 -9.79 5.37 -9.28
N ALA A 34 -9.31 5.73 -8.09
CA ALA A 34 -8.06 6.47 -7.93
C ALA A 34 -6.83 5.63 -8.34
N LEU A 35 -6.84 4.33 -8.05
CA LEU A 35 -5.82 3.38 -8.54
C LEU A 35 -5.92 3.21 -10.05
N GLN A 36 -7.11 3.01 -10.59
CA GLN A 36 -7.33 2.84 -12.03
C GLN A 36 -6.96 4.10 -12.86
N ALA A 37 -6.98 5.28 -12.24
CA ALA A 37 -6.56 6.53 -12.87
C ALA A 37 -5.04 6.66 -12.98
N LYS A 38 -4.27 5.76 -12.37
CA LYS A 38 -2.81 5.75 -12.46
C LYS A 38 -2.37 5.19 -13.82
N PRO A 39 -1.48 5.87 -14.55
CA PRO A 39 -1.06 5.49 -15.89
C PRO A 39 -0.63 4.03 -16.08
N SER A 40 0.08 3.46 -15.10
CA SER A 40 0.59 2.08 -15.25
C SER A 40 -0.39 1.00 -14.79
N VAL A 41 -1.52 1.36 -14.16
CA VAL A 41 -2.47 0.42 -13.57
C VAL A 41 -3.58 0.09 -14.58
N LEU A 42 -3.57 -1.16 -15.07
CA LEU A 42 -4.54 -1.68 -16.02
C LEU A 42 -5.78 -2.26 -15.32
N GLU A 43 -5.58 -2.91 -14.18
CA GLU A 43 -6.65 -3.47 -13.35
C GLU A 43 -6.24 -3.41 -11.88
N ASN A 44 -7.22 -3.35 -10.97
CA ASN A 44 -6.94 -3.37 -9.54
C ASN A 44 -8.05 -4.03 -8.71
N ILE A 45 -7.63 -4.67 -7.61
CA ILE A 45 -8.51 -5.24 -6.58
C ILE A 45 -7.96 -4.85 -5.21
N ILE A 46 -8.83 -4.39 -4.31
CA ILE A 46 -8.47 -4.07 -2.93
C ILE A 46 -9.09 -5.13 -2.02
N LEU A 47 -8.24 -5.86 -1.29
CA LEU A 47 -8.63 -6.78 -0.23
C LEU A 47 -8.35 -6.12 1.12
N SER A 48 -9.38 -5.71 1.84
CA SER A 48 -9.25 -5.14 3.18
C SER A 48 -10.08 -5.94 4.19
N THR A 49 -9.40 -6.43 5.23
CA THR A 49 -9.98 -7.14 6.36
C THR A 49 -9.34 -6.60 7.65
N CYS A 50 -9.76 -7.08 8.82
CA CYS A 50 -9.11 -6.72 10.08
C CYS A 50 -7.62 -7.11 10.17
N ASN A 51 -7.16 -8.06 9.36
CA ASN A 51 -5.82 -8.65 9.47
C ASN A 51 -4.86 -8.24 8.36
N ARG A 52 -5.39 -7.79 7.21
CA ARG A 52 -4.61 -7.42 6.03
C ARG A 52 -5.34 -6.35 5.23
N THR A 53 -4.56 -5.46 4.65
CA THR A 53 -4.97 -4.61 3.54
C THR A 53 -3.97 -4.82 2.42
N GLU A 54 -4.43 -5.40 1.33
CA GLU A 54 -3.63 -5.77 0.16
C GLU A 54 -4.28 -5.19 -1.10
N ILE A 55 -3.45 -4.68 -1.99
CA ILE A 55 -3.84 -4.13 -3.29
C ILE A 55 -3.18 -5.00 -4.35
N TYR A 56 -4.00 -5.68 -5.13
CA TYR A 56 -3.59 -6.47 -6.27
C TYR A 56 -3.77 -5.62 -7.51
N THR A 57 -2.75 -5.52 -8.35
CA THR A 57 -2.78 -4.70 -9.57
C THR A 57 -2.18 -5.44 -10.73
N VAL A 58 -2.75 -5.22 -11.91
CA VAL A 58 -2.12 -5.56 -13.17
C VAL A 58 -1.48 -4.28 -13.69
N VAL A 59 -0.18 -4.32 -13.98
CA VAL A 59 0.57 -3.17 -14.49
C VAL A 59 1.32 -3.49 -15.78
N ASP A 60 1.54 -2.47 -16.60
CA ASP A 60 2.39 -2.58 -17.80
C ASP A 60 3.87 -2.35 -17.49
N ASP A 61 4.19 -1.52 -16.49
CA ASP A 61 5.52 -1.23 -15.97
C ASP A 61 5.60 -1.48 -14.45
N ILE A 62 6.53 -2.36 -14.06
CA ILE A 62 6.77 -2.74 -12.67
C ILE A 62 7.20 -1.56 -11.80
N ILE A 63 8.17 -0.76 -12.26
CA ILE A 63 8.83 0.25 -11.43
C ILE A 63 7.87 1.43 -11.22
N VAL A 64 7.16 1.81 -12.28
CA VAL A 64 6.11 2.84 -12.21
C VAL A 64 4.96 2.36 -11.34
N GLY A 65 4.47 1.13 -11.55
CA GLY A 65 3.38 0.55 -10.77
C GLY A 65 3.68 0.50 -9.28
N GLN A 66 4.90 0.08 -8.92
CA GLN A 66 5.36 0.08 -7.53
C GLN A 66 5.32 1.45 -6.87
N ARG A 67 5.81 2.47 -7.57
CA ARG A 67 5.79 3.84 -7.07
C ARG A 67 4.35 4.31 -6.87
N GLU A 68 3.48 4.06 -7.84
CA GLU A 68 2.09 4.51 -7.81
C GLU A 68 1.27 3.85 -6.69
N ILE A 69 1.46 2.54 -6.47
CA ILE A 69 0.83 1.80 -5.36
C ILE A 69 1.37 2.30 -4.01
N SER A 70 2.69 2.54 -3.93
CA SER A 70 3.31 3.09 -2.72
C SER A 70 2.75 4.46 -2.35
N GLU A 71 2.69 5.38 -3.32
CA GLU A 71 2.12 6.71 -3.15
C GLU A 71 0.64 6.67 -2.80
N PHE A 72 -0.13 5.78 -3.44
CA PHE A 72 -1.54 5.62 -3.16
C PHE A 72 -1.77 5.20 -1.70
N LEU A 73 -1.05 4.17 -1.25
CA LEU A 73 -1.12 3.72 0.13
C LEU A 73 -0.74 4.85 1.08
N GLU A 74 0.40 5.53 0.87
CA GLU A 74 0.86 6.70 1.65
C GLU A 74 -0.19 7.81 1.76
N SER A 75 -0.85 8.16 0.65
CA SER A 75 -1.89 9.19 0.64
C SER A 75 -3.07 8.83 1.57
N LYS A 76 -3.34 7.53 1.75
CA LYS A 76 -4.36 7.03 2.70
C LYS A 76 -3.89 7.10 4.14
N TYR A 77 -2.60 6.84 4.42
CA TYR A 77 -2.00 7.00 5.75
C TYR A 77 -1.96 8.46 6.19
N PHE A 78 -1.55 9.35 5.30
CA PHE A 78 -1.34 10.77 5.57
C PHE A 78 -2.57 11.60 5.20
N GLN A 79 -3.69 11.35 5.88
CA GLN A 79 -4.79 12.33 5.87
C GLN A 79 -4.33 13.56 6.67
N LYS A 80 -4.38 14.75 6.04
CA LYS A 80 -4.05 16.05 6.66
C LYS A 80 -4.63 16.13 8.09
N GLY A 81 -3.76 16.31 9.09
CA GLY A 81 -4.16 16.61 10.47
C GLY A 81 -4.07 15.50 11.53
N LYS A 82 -3.40 14.36 11.28
CA LYS A 82 -3.13 13.33 12.32
C LYS A 82 -1.63 13.03 12.45
N PRO A 83 -1.13 12.71 13.65
CA PRO A 83 0.29 12.63 13.95
C PRO A 83 0.96 11.53 13.11
N THR A 84 2.07 11.94 12.49
CA THR A 84 3.05 11.15 11.75
C THR A 84 3.60 10.05 12.65
N VAL A 85 3.38 8.78 12.31
CA VAL A 85 4.10 7.68 12.96
C VAL A 85 5.47 7.63 12.30
N ASP A 86 6.53 7.77 13.11
CA ASP A 86 7.93 7.73 12.66
C ASP A 86 8.18 6.47 11.82
N HIS A 87 8.56 6.65 10.55
CA HIS A 87 8.89 5.59 9.60
C HIS A 87 9.96 4.61 10.12
N ARG A 88 10.68 4.97 11.19
CA ARG A 88 11.66 4.11 11.87
C ARG A 88 11.06 3.02 12.75
N HIS A 89 9.79 3.12 13.17
CA HIS A 89 9.19 2.16 14.11
C HIS A 89 8.45 0.99 13.45
N CYS A 90 8.19 1.04 12.14
CA CYS A 90 7.44 -0.01 11.45
C CYS A 90 8.33 -1.00 10.69
N CYS A 91 9.61 -0.66 10.45
CA CYS A 91 10.57 -1.52 9.76
C CYS A 91 11.41 -2.31 10.76
N THR A 92 11.05 -3.56 11.05
CA THR A 92 12.01 -4.49 11.68
C THR A 92 13.11 -4.85 10.65
N PRO A 93 14.36 -5.11 11.09
CA PRO A 93 15.51 -5.33 10.20
C PRO A 93 15.34 -6.49 9.20
N GLU A 94 14.46 -7.45 9.51
CA GLU A 94 14.21 -8.64 8.71
C GLU A 94 13.46 -8.37 7.40
N TYR A 95 12.88 -7.18 7.24
CA TYR A 95 12.02 -6.83 6.13
C TYR A 95 12.56 -5.69 5.25
N GLN A 96 13.85 -5.76 4.93
CA GLN A 96 14.47 -4.91 3.91
C GLN A 96 14.55 -5.68 2.57
N SER A 97 13.57 -5.51 1.68
CA SER A 97 13.87 -5.69 0.26
C SER A 97 14.89 -4.62 -0.12
N LYS A 98 15.99 -5.03 -0.74
CA LYS A 98 17.26 -4.30 -0.99
C LYS A 98 17.20 -2.95 -1.76
N ASP A 99 16.08 -2.24 -1.83
CA ASP A 99 16.07 -0.85 -2.35
C ASP A 99 16.04 0.17 -1.21
N ARG A 100 17.24 0.61 -0.82
CA ARG A 100 17.49 1.59 0.25
C ARG A 100 16.94 3.00 -0.04
N ARG A 101 16.37 3.26 -1.23
CA ARG A 101 15.92 4.60 -1.61
C ARG A 101 14.53 4.98 -1.10
N TYR A 102 13.72 4.01 -0.70
CA TYR A 102 12.36 4.25 -0.20
C TYR A 102 12.13 3.45 1.07
N GLY A 103 12.38 4.06 2.23
CA GLY A 103 12.12 3.46 3.55
C GLY A 103 10.62 3.25 3.83
N LYS A 104 9.95 2.43 3.02
CA LYS A 104 8.50 2.18 3.05
C LYS A 104 8.24 0.73 3.45
N CYS A 105 7.36 0.53 4.42
CA CYS A 105 6.74 -0.76 4.78
C CYS A 105 5.76 -1.23 3.70
N LEU A 106 6.19 -1.24 2.44
CA LEU A 106 5.43 -1.83 1.35
C LEU A 106 6.05 -3.18 1.02
N PHE A 107 5.32 -4.25 1.35
CA PHE A 107 5.53 -5.53 0.72
C PHE A 107 5.11 -5.37 -0.74
N VAL A 108 6.06 -5.38 -1.68
CA VAL A 108 5.73 -5.65 -3.09
C VAL A 108 6.23 -7.05 -3.42
N GLN A 109 5.30 -8.00 -3.49
CA GLN A 109 5.62 -9.33 -4.03
C GLN A 109 5.39 -9.31 -5.54
N TYR A 110 6.34 -9.93 -6.24
CA TYR A 110 6.36 -10.14 -7.69
C TYR A 110 5.94 -11.56 -8.02
#